data_AF-A0A7K1CPE5-F1
#
_entry.id   AF-A0A7K1CPE5-F1
#
_cell.length_a   1.000
_cell.length_b   1.000
_cell.length_c   1.000
_cell.angle_alpha   90.00
_cell.angle_beta   90.00
_cell.angle_gamma   90.00
#
_symmetry.space_group_name_H-M   'P 1'
#
loop_
_entity.id
_entity.type
_entity.pdbx_description
1 polymer ?
#
loop_
_entity_poly.entity_id
_entity_poly.type
_entity_poly.pdbx_seq_one_letter_code
_entity_poly.pdbx_strand_id
1 'polypeptide(L)'
;MDNKKVNIIDAVKDAFTRFADFSGVSTRPQYWYFVLADAIASGVVTLTAGDMAQNVLSLITLLPNISVAVRRMHDVGKSGWFILVPIYNIVLLASPSKGVVE
;
A
#
# COMPACT_ATOMS: atom_id res chain seq x y z
N MET A 1 14.97 -14.13 5.62
CA MET A 1 13.88 -13.16 5.83
C MET A 1 12.84 -13.85 6.70
N ASP A 2 12.69 -13.42 7.94
CA ASP A 2 11.82 -14.09 8.91
C ASP A 2 10.40 -14.20 8.35
N ASN A 3 9.87 -15.43 8.42
CA ASN A 3 8.52 -15.80 8.03
C ASN A 3 7.51 -15.26 9.07
N LYS A 4 7.58 -13.97 9.38
CA LYS A 4 6.62 -13.30 10.24
C LYS A 4 5.33 -13.21 9.45
N LYS A 5 4.34 -14.01 9.84
CA LYS A 5 2.99 -13.95 9.30
C LYS A 5 2.52 -12.51 9.38
N VAL A 6 2.47 -11.81 8.24
CA VAL A 6 1.97 -10.44 8.17
C VAL A 6 0.47 -10.53 8.37
N ASN A 7 -0.05 -9.97 9.46
CA ASN A 7 -1.49 -9.84 9.64
C ASN A 7 -2.00 -8.55 9.00
N ILE A 8 -3.29 -8.50 8.68
CA ILE A 8 -3.93 -7.30 8.12
C ILE A 8 -3.73 -6.10 9.05
N ILE A 9 -3.87 -6.30 10.36
CA ILE A 9 -3.67 -5.25 11.38
C ILE A 9 -2.23 -4.74 11.37
N ASP A 10 -1.24 -5.64 11.23
CA ASP A 10 0.17 -5.26 11.17
C ASP A 10 0.47 -4.44 9.91
N ALA A 11 -0.13 -4.79 8.77
CA ALA A 11 0.01 -4.04 7.52
C ALA A 11 -0.61 -2.64 7.60
N VAL A 12 -1.82 -2.52 8.16
CA VAL A 12 -2.47 -1.22 8.38
C VAL A 12 -1.66 -0.37 9.34
N LYS A 13 -1.20 -0.94 10.46
CA LYS A 13 -0.37 -0.23 11.43
C LYS A 13 0.95 0.22 10.81
N ASP A 14 1.60 -0.59 9.99
CA ASP A 14 2.85 -0.21 9.30
C ASP A 14 2.63 0.93 8.29
N ALA A 15 1.52 0.89 7.55
CA ALA A 15 1.12 1.96 6.63
C ALA A 15 0.90 3.29 7.36
N PHE A 16 0.18 3.28 8.49
CA PHE A 16 -0.10 4.48 9.27
C PHE A 16 1.05 4.95 10.17
N THR A 17 1.94 4.07 10.62
CA THR A 17 3.09 4.48 11.44
C THR A 17 4.22 5.01 10.59
N ARG A 18 4.42 4.44 9.40
CA ARG A 18 5.51 4.84 8.52
C ARG A 18 5.03 5.63 7.30
N PHE A 19 3.81 6.16 7.24
CA PHE A 19 3.32 6.90 6.07
C PHE A 19 4.27 8.00 5.54
N ALA A 20 5.10 8.61 6.41
CA ALA A 20 6.09 9.63 6.05
C ALA A 20 7.47 9.09 5.61
N ASP A 21 7.70 7.78 5.70
CA ASP A 21 8.95 7.14 5.28
C ASP A 21 8.82 6.59 3.85
N PHE A 22 9.30 7.36 2.87
CA PHE A 22 9.29 6.99 1.46
C PHE A 22 10.51 6.16 1.04
N SER A 23 11.49 5.98 1.91
CA SER A 23 12.76 5.28 1.58
C SER A 23 12.70 3.78 1.89
N GLY A 24 11.73 3.34 2.69
CA GLY A 24 11.54 1.94 3.04
C GLY A 24 11.13 1.02 1.87
N VAL A 25 11.05 -0.28 2.19
CA VAL A 25 10.49 -1.33 1.33
C VAL A 25 9.26 -1.97 1.98
N SER A 26 8.28 -2.33 1.16
CA SER A 26 7.07 -3.03 1.60
C SER A 26 6.95 -4.35 0.86
N THR A 27 6.79 -5.43 1.63
CA THR A 27 6.64 -6.78 1.08
C THR A 27 5.28 -6.95 0.39
N ARG A 28 5.16 -7.92 -0.52
CA ARG A 28 3.91 -8.16 -1.26
C ARG A 28 2.67 -8.34 -0.37
N PRO A 29 2.73 -9.16 0.72
CA PRO A 29 1.58 -9.36 1.58
C PRO A 29 1.17 -8.06 2.30
N GLN A 30 2.13 -7.23 2.72
CA GLN A 30 1.84 -5.94 3.36
C GLN A 30 1.07 -5.01 2.42
N TYR A 31 1.50 -4.92 1.15
CA TYR A 31 0.80 -4.12 0.15
C TYR A 31 -0.64 -4.61 -0.07
N TRP A 32 -0.81 -5.90 -0.35
CA TRP A 32 -2.14 -6.45 -0.66
C TRP A 32 -3.09 -6.44 0.54
N TYR A 33 -2.60 -6.66 1.75
CA TYR A 33 -3.44 -6.55 2.95
C TYR A 33 -3.87 -5.11 3.22
N PHE A 34 -3.01 -4.13 2.96
CA PHE A 34 -3.39 -2.72 3.07
C PHE A 34 -4.46 -2.34 2.04
N VAL A 35 -4.28 -2.72 0.77
CA VAL A 35 -5.26 -2.47 -0.30
C VAL A 35 -6.61 -3.13 0.01
N LEU A 36 -6.59 -4.38 0.49
CA LEU A 36 -7.81 -5.09 0.86
C LEU A 36 -8.51 -4.44 2.06
N ALA A 37 -7.74 -3.99 3.06
CA ALA A 37 -8.29 -3.26 4.20
C ALA A 37 -8.92 -1.92 3.78
N ASP A 38 -8.26 -1.16 2.91
CA ASP A 38 -8.76 0.13 2.39
C ASP A 38 -10.03 -0.06 1.53
N ALA A 39 -10.09 -1.13 0.73
CA ALA A 39 -11.26 -1.48 -0.05
C ALA A 39 -12.47 -1.86 0.84
N ILE A 40 -12.24 -2.66 1.89
CA ILE A 40 -13.29 -3.00 2.86
C ILE A 40 -13.75 -1.75 3.62
N ALA A 41 -12.81 -0.92 4.10
CA ALA A 41 -13.12 0.31 4.81
C ALA A 41 -13.96 1.26 3.94
N SER A 42 -13.57 1.47 2.68
CA SER A 42 -14.32 2.27 1.72
C SER A 42 -15.73 1.73 1.47
N GLY A 43 -15.88 0.41 1.32
CA GLY A 43 -17.19 -0.21 1.15
C GLY A 43 -18.10 0.01 2.37
N VAL A 44 -17.57 -0.19 3.58
CA VAL A 44 -18.34 0.00 4.83
C VAL A 44 -18.73 1.46 5.03
N VAL A 45 -17.80 2.41 4.80
CA VAL A 45 -18.07 3.84 4.97
C VAL A 45 -19.10 4.35 3.97
N THR A 46 -19.01 3.92 2.71
CA THR A 46 -20.00 4.27 1.67
C THR A 46 -21.41 3.81 2.05
N LEU A 47 -21.54 2.61 2.64
CA LEU A 47 -22.85 2.05 3.03
C LEU A 47 -23.42 2.63 4.32
N THR A 48 -22.58 3.12 5.24
CA THR A 48 -23.02 3.52 6.59
C THR A 48 -23.06 5.03 6.83
N ALA A 49 -22.11 5.77 6.24
CA ALA A 49 -21.88 7.18 6.53
C ALA A 49 -22.01 8.09 5.30
N GLY A 50 -22.14 7.51 4.10
CA GLY A 50 -22.37 8.23 2.84
C GLY A 50 -21.16 8.98 2.30
N ASP A 51 -21.37 9.75 1.24
CA ASP A 51 -20.31 10.31 0.39
C ASP A 51 -19.37 11.29 1.13
N MET A 52 -19.89 12.06 2.10
CA MET A 52 -19.05 12.99 2.87
C MET A 52 -17.99 12.27 3.71
N ALA A 53 -18.37 11.17 4.37
CA ALA A 53 -17.44 10.37 5.16
C ALA A 53 -16.43 9.65 4.25
N GLN A 54 -16.87 9.20 3.07
CA GLN A 54 -15.99 8.59 2.08
C GLN A 54 -14.92 9.57 1.57
N ASN A 55 -15.28 10.84 1.33
CA ASN A 55 -14.33 11.87 0.95
C ASN A 55 -13.27 12.13 2.04
N VAL A 56 -13.68 12.16 3.31
CA VAL A 56 -12.74 12.32 4.43
C VAL A 56 -11.81 11.11 4.54
N LEU A 57 -12.35 9.89 4.43
CA LEU A 57 -11.55 8.67 4.45
C LEU A 57 -10.52 8.68 3.32
N SER A 58 -10.94 9.02 2.10
CA SER A 58 -10.07 9.08 0.94
C SER A 58 -8.91 10.06 1.13
N LEU A 59 -9.13 11.20 1.79
CA LEU A 59 -8.06 12.16 2.08
C LEU A 59 -7.05 11.62 3.10
N ILE A 60 -7.54 10.92 4.13
CA ILE A 60 -6.69 10.34 5.18
C ILE A 60 -5.87 9.18 4.62
N THR A 61 -6.48 8.30 3.81
CA THR A 61 -5.81 7.11 3.25
C THR A 61 -4.99 7.44 2.01
N LEU A 62 -5.12 8.64 1.42
CA LEU A 62 -4.34 9.07 0.26
C LEU A 62 -2.82 8.99 0.52
N LEU A 63 -2.35 9.54 1.64
CA LEU A 63 -0.93 9.54 1.99
C LEU A 63 -0.38 8.12 2.24
N PRO A 64 -1.01 7.29 3.09
CA PRO A 64 -0.69 5.88 3.21
C PRO A 64 -0.67 5.14 1.87
N ASN A 65 -1.68 5.31 1.02
CA ASN A 65 -1.76 4.67 -0.30
C ASN A 65 -0.54 4.99 -1.18
N ILE A 66 -0.15 6.28 -1.24
CA ILE A 66 1.04 6.70 -1.99
C ILE A 66 2.31 6.14 -1.35
N SER A 67 2.46 6.23 -0.03
CA SER A 67 3.66 5.77 0.67
C SER A 67 3.91 4.27 0.50
N VAL A 68 2.88 3.43 0.67
CA VAL A 68 3.01 1.97 0.53
C VAL A 68 3.28 1.59 -0.93
N ALA A 69 2.67 2.28 -1.90
CA ALA A 69 2.96 2.08 -3.31
C ALA A 69 4.42 2.44 -3.66
N VAL A 70 4.92 3.60 -3.19
CA VAL A 70 6.33 4.04 -3.38
C VAL A 70 7.32 3.01 -2.85
N ARG A 71 7.10 2.51 -1.63
CA ARG A 71 7.95 1.46 -1.02
C ARG A 71 7.92 0.16 -1.79
N ARG A 72 6.75 -0.20 -2.33
CA ARG A 72 6.62 -1.41 -3.13
C ARG A 72 7.38 -1.28 -4.45
N MET A 73 7.43 -0.11 -5.06
CA MET A 73 8.28 0.11 -6.24
C MET A 73 9.77 0.04 -5.90
N HIS A 74 10.18 0.58 -4.75
CA HIS A 74 11.55 0.42 -4.26
C HIS A 74 11.91 -1.05 -4.05
N ASP A 75 10.96 -1.87 -3.59
CA ASP A 75 11.13 -3.34 -3.44
C ASP A 75 11.27 -4.08 -4.79
N VAL A 76 10.79 -3.50 -5.90
CA VAL A 76 10.98 -4.04 -7.26
C VAL A 76 12.24 -3.47 -7.94
N GLY A 77 12.99 -2.59 -7.24
CA GLY A 77 14.18 -1.94 -7.75
C GLY A 77 13.88 -0.84 -8.78
N LYS A 78 12.71 -0.21 -8.70
CA LYS A 78 12.29 0.93 -9.54
C LYS A 78 12.13 2.18 -8.69
N SER A 79 12.28 3.35 -9.30
CA SER A 79 12.08 4.62 -8.60
C SER A 79 10.60 4.82 -8.23
N GLY A 80 10.33 5.43 -7.07
CA GLY A 80 8.97 5.73 -6.60
C GLY A 80 8.12 6.61 -7.55
N TRP A 81 8.75 7.25 -8.53
CA TRP A 81 8.07 8.04 -9.57
C TRP A 81 7.24 7.21 -10.55
N PHE A 82 7.49 5.90 -10.63
CA PHE A 82 6.68 5.01 -11.48
C PHE A 82 5.22 4.87 -11.01
N ILE A 83 4.86 5.41 -9.84
CA ILE A 83 3.46 5.45 -9.37
C ILE A 83 2.55 6.24 -10.30
N LEU A 84 3.11 7.25 -10.99
CA LEU A 84 2.38 8.13 -11.89
C LEU A 84 1.98 7.44 -13.20
N VAL A 85 2.47 6.22 -13.45
CA VAL A 85 2.13 5.43 -14.63
C VAL A 85 1.05 4.40 -14.26
N PRO A 86 -0.23 4.65 -14.56
CA PRO A 86 -1.36 3.90 -13.98
C PRO A 86 -1.36 2.40 -14.31
N ILE A 87 -1.11 2.02 -15.57
CA ILE A 87 -1.12 0.60 -15.98
C ILE A 87 0.15 -0.14 -15.51
N TYR A 88 1.29 0.54 -15.56
CA TYR A 88 2.59 -0.06 -15.22
C TYR A 88 2.76 -0.26 -13.69
N ASN A 89 2.13 0.59 -12.88
CA ASN A 89 2.08 0.44 -11.43
C ASN A 89 1.45 -0.90 -11.02
N ILE A 90 0.27 -1.26 -11.56
CA ILE A 90 -0.42 -2.52 -11.23
C ILE A 90 0.45 -3.74 -11.54
N VAL A 91 1.14 -3.73 -12.68
CA VAL A 91 2.04 -4.82 -13.09
C VAL A 91 3.24 -4.93 -12.13
N LEU A 92 3.86 -3.82 -11.74
CA LEU A 92 4.96 -3.81 -10.79
C LEU A 92 4.51 -4.26 -9.39
N LEU A 93 3.31 -3.88 -8.96
CA LEU A 93 2.74 -4.28 -7.67
C LEU A 93 2.55 -5.81 -7.59
N ALA A 94 2.13 -6.44 -8.67
CA ALA A 94 1.98 -7.89 -8.80
C ALA A 94 3.30 -8.65 -9.03
N SER A 95 4.35 -7.95 -9.50
CA SER A 95 5.61 -8.58 -9.90
C SER A 95 6.41 -9.14 -8.71
N PRO A 96 7.12 -10.28 -8.85
CA PRO A 96 8.54 -10.31 -8.58
C PRO A 96 9.15 -9.30 -7.59
N SER A 97 9.29 -9.51 -6.29
CA SER A 97 10.35 -8.74 -5.61
C SER A 97 11.63 -9.22 -6.27
N LYS A 98 12.45 -8.29 -6.77
CA LYS A 98 13.79 -8.66 -7.21
C LYS A 98 14.57 -8.92 -5.94
N GLY A 99 14.45 -10.15 -5.42
CA GLY A 99 15.47 -10.68 -4.52
C GLY A 99 16.80 -10.36 -5.19
N VAL A 100 17.71 -9.75 -4.43
CA VAL A 100 19.07 -9.47 -4.86
C VAL A 100 19.54 -10.70 -5.62
N VAL A 101 19.67 -10.56 -6.94
CA VAL A 101 20.30 -11.60 -7.75
C VAL A 101 21.70 -11.66 -7.18
N GLU A 102 22.06 -12.79 -6.58
CA GLU A 102 23.42 -13.06 -6.12
C GLU A 102 24.45 -12.72 -7.21
#